data_AF-A0A059WW79-F1
#
_entry.id   AF-A0A059WW79-F1
#
_cell.length_a   1.000
_cell.length_b   1.000
_cell.length_c   1.000
_cell.angle_alpha   90.00
_cell.angle_beta   90.00
_cell.angle_gamma   90.00
#
_symmetry.space_group_name_H-M   'P 1'
#
loop_
_entity.id
_entity.type
_entity.pdbx_description
1 polymer ?
#
loop_
_entity_poly.entity_id
_entity_poly.type
_entity_poly.pdbx_seq_one_letter_code
_entity_poly.pdbx_strand_id
1 'polypeptide(L)'
;RKEVGDTTPQSEEAEARKKGPKPVVRPLIERRGKAYRKVAELIKAEKVYTLAEALELATKTSPSKFDASVEVHVRLGVDPRQADQNVRATVSLPNGTGKTIRVAVFAPESEHASAKKAGADVIGDETFLKQIEKEEINFDILIATPQYMPKLGKYARLLGPRGLMPNPKSGTVATDVAKAVTEAKAGKVEYRVDKQAIVHLAIGKVSFGATKLAENAKAFFDSLSAQKPSSI
;
A
#
# COMPACT_ATOMS: atom_id res chain seq x y z
N ARG A 1 -26.68 -13.54 64.62
CA ARG A 1 -27.32 -14.51 63.71
C ARG A 1 -27.34 -13.90 62.31
N LYS A 2 -26.38 -14.26 61.46
CA LYS A 2 -26.46 -14.19 60.00
C LYS A 2 -25.77 -15.48 59.55
N GLU A 3 -26.59 -16.39 59.05
CA GLU A 3 -26.21 -17.76 58.72
C GLU A 3 -25.26 -17.78 57.54
N VAL A 4 -24.27 -18.66 57.65
CA VAL A 4 -23.22 -18.91 56.67
C VAL A 4 -23.89 -19.57 55.46
N GLY A 5 -23.97 -18.82 54.36
CA GLY A 5 -24.50 -19.30 53.09
C GLY A 5 -23.52 -20.25 52.43
N ASP A 6 -23.84 -21.54 52.53
CA ASP A 6 -23.49 -22.68 51.68
C ASP A 6 -22.66 -22.34 50.42
N THR A 7 -21.35 -22.57 50.49
CA THR A 7 -20.44 -22.58 49.32
C THR A 7 -20.35 -24.01 48.77
N THR A 8 -21.47 -24.55 48.30
CA THR A 8 -21.44 -25.74 47.46
C THR A 8 -21.03 -25.32 46.04
N PRO A 9 -19.99 -25.90 45.41
CA PRO A 9 -19.66 -25.57 44.03
C PRO A 9 -20.85 -25.96 43.17
N GLN A 10 -21.45 -24.97 42.49
CA GLN A 10 -22.35 -25.28 41.38
C GLN A 10 -21.59 -26.19 40.44
N SER A 11 -22.16 -27.38 40.25
CA SER A 11 -21.70 -28.44 39.39
C SER A 11 -21.18 -27.88 38.06
N GLU A 12 -20.17 -28.55 37.52
CA GLU A 12 -19.50 -28.31 36.23
C GLU A 12 -20.43 -28.50 35.00
N GLU A 13 -21.67 -28.02 35.09
CA GLU A 13 -22.73 -28.19 34.09
C GLU A 13 -23.24 -26.82 33.59
N ALA A 14 -22.36 -25.82 33.53
CA ALA A 14 -22.52 -24.78 32.51
C ALA A 14 -22.15 -25.39 31.16
N GLU A 15 -23.11 -26.16 30.62
CA GLU A 15 -23.10 -26.83 29.33
C GLU A 15 -22.11 -26.21 28.36
N ALA A 16 -21.05 -26.96 28.06
CA ALA A 16 -20.30 -26.79 26.84
C ALA A 16 -21.30 -26.93 25.68
N ARG A 17 -21.91 -25.81 25.26
CA ARG A 17 -22.74 -25.72 24.06
C ARG A 17 -21.91 -26.29 22.94
N LYS A 18 -22.16 -27.55 22.57
CA LYS A 18 -21.50 -28.21 21.46
C LYS A 18 -21.72 -27.31 20.25
N LYS A 19 -20.67 -26.61 19.79
CA LYS A 19 -20.73 -25.84 18.54
C LYS A 19 -21.29 -26.80 17.51
N GLY A 20 -22.46 -26.48 16.96
CA GLY A 20 -23.07 -27.27 15.90
C GLY A 20 -22.07 -27.46 14.75
N PRO A 21 -22.30 -28.46 13.87
CA PRO A 21 -21.42 -28.69 12.73
C PRO A 21 -21.20 -27.36 11.99
N LYS A 22 -19.93 -27.04 11.70
CA LYS A 22 -19.58 -25.81 10.97
C LYS A 22 -20.48 -25.76 9.72
N PRO A 23 -21.19 -24.65 9.47
CA PRO A 23 -22.05 -24.54 8.30
C PRO A 23 -21.29 -24.97 7.05
N VAL A 24 -21.87 -25.82 6.21
CA VAL A 24 -21.24 -26.20 4.93
C VAL A 24 -21.30 -24.98 4.03
N VAL A 25 -20.21 -24.22 4.05
CA VAL A 25 -20.10 -22.97 3.33
C VAL A 25 -19.67 -23.27 1.90
N ARG A 26 -20.45 -22.82 0.90
CA ARG A 26 -20.12 -23.01 -0.55
C ARG A 26 -18.66 -22.64 -0.85
N PRO A 27 -17.95 -23.30 -1.77
CA PRO A 27 -16.56 -22.96 -2.09
C PRO A 27 -16.43 -21.49 -2.51
N LEU A 28 -15.26 -20.87 -2.26
CA LEU A 28 -15.05 -19.43 -2.48
C LEU A 28 -15.39 -19.00 -3.90
N ILE A 29 -15.08 -19.82 -4.91
CA ILE A 29 -15.36 -19.54 -6.32
C ILE A 29 -16.86 -19.47 -6.62
N GLU A 30 -17.67 -20.32 -5.98
CA GLU A 30 -19.13 -20.34 -6.11
C GLU A 30 -19.83 -19.19 -5.38
N ARG A 31 -19.10 -18.40 -4.59
CA ARG A 31 -19.61 -17.16 -4.01
C ARG A 31 -19.26 -15.93 -4.85
N ARG A 32 -18.37 -16.06 -5.83
CA ARG A 32 -17.99 -14.95 -6.72
C ARG A 32 -19.03 -14.74 -7.83
N GLY A 33 -19.07 -13.54 -8.40
CA GLY A 33 -19.96 -13.20 -9.51
C GLY A 33 -19.67 -13.99 -10.79
N LYS A 34 -20.67 -14.10 -11.67
CA LYS A 34 -20.58 -14.89 -12.91
C LYS A 34 -19.40 -14.48 -13.80
N ALA A 35 -19.13 -13.17 -13.92
CA ALA A 35 -18.01 -12.65 -14.71
C ALA A 35 -16.65 -13.09 -14.16
N TYR A 36 -16.48 -13.08 -12.84
CA TYR A 36 -15.23 -13.53 -12.19
C TYR A 36 -14.99 -15.03 -12.43
N ARG A 37 -16.03 -15.87 -12.36
CA ARG A 37 -15.88 -17.32 -12.57
C ARG A 37 -15.37 -17.64 -13.98
N LYS A 38 -15.96 -16.99 -15.00
CA LYS A 38 -15.55 -17.17 -16.40
C LYS A 38 -14.06 -16.86 -16.63
N VAL A 39 -13.56 -15.75 -16.06
CA VAL A 39 -12.14 -15.40 -16.22
C VAL A 39 -11.23 -16.28 -15.36
N ALA A 40 -11.71 -16.78 -14.22
CA ALA A 40 -10.94 -17.67 -13.36
C ALA A 40 -10.68 -19.04 -14.01
N GLU A 41 -11.56 -19.50 -14.90
CA GLU A 41 -11.35 -20.74 -15.69
C GLU A 41 -10.12 -20.67 -16.61
N LEU A 42 -9.67 -19.46 -16.99
CA LEU A 42 -8.46 -19.26 -17.79
C LEU A 42 -7.18 -19.50 -17.00
N ILE A 43 -7.26 -19.49 -15.66
CA ILE A 43 -6.11 -19.61 -14.76
C ILE A 43 -6.08 -21.03 -14.20
N LYS A 44 -4.97 -21.73 -14.42
CA LYS A 44 -4.71 -23.05 -13.84
C LYS A 44 -3.97 -22.87 -12.53
N ALA A 45 -4.62 -23.19 -11.41
CA ALA A 45 -4.08 -22.95 -10.07
C ALA A 45 -2.73 -23.64 -9.78
N GLU A 46 -2.49 -24.81 -10.39
CA GLU A 46 -1.27 -25.59 -10.18
C GLU A 46 -0.14 -25.26 -11.18
N LYS A 47 -0.43 -24.48 -12.24
CA LYS A 47 0.58 -24.12 -13.22
C LYS A 47 1.40 -22.94 -12.71
N VAL A 48 2.71 -23.10 -12.67
CA VAL A 48 3.65 -21.98 -12.51
C VAL A 48 3.80 -21.30 -13.86
N TYR A 49 3.36 -20.04 -13.96
CA TYR A 49 3.46 -19.23 -15.16
C TYR A 49 4.77 -18.43 -15.17
N THR A 50 5.32 -18.20 -16.34
CA THR A 50 6.38 -17.21 -16.52
C THR A 50 5.83 -15.80 -16.33
N LEU A 51 6.70 -14.83 -16.03
CA LEU A 51 6.28 -13.42 -15.86
C LEU A 51 5.52 -12.89 -17.10
N ALA A 52 6.00 -13.22 -18.30
CA ALA A 52 5.36 -12.80 -19.54
C ALA A 52 3.96 -13.40 -19.70
N GLU A 53 3.81 -14.72 -19.53
CA GLU A 53 2.49 -15.38 -19.59
C GLU A 53 1.54 -14.85 -18.52
N ALA A 54 2.04 -14.62 -17.30
CA ALA A 54 1.24 -14.13 -16.19
C ALA A 54 0.70 -12.73 -16.45
N LEU A 55 1.49 -11.83 -17.03
CA LEU A 55 1.08 -10.46 -17.36
C LEU A 55 0.11 -10.42 -18.54
N GLU A 56 0.29 -11.27 -19.55
CA GLU A 56 -0.70 -11.44 -20.61
C GLU A 56 -2.04 -11.95 -20.06
N LEU A 57 -2.01 -12.92 -19.15
CA LEU A 57 -3.23 -13.40 -18.50
C LEU A 57 -3.85 -12.31 -17.62
N ALA A 58 -3.06 -11.60 -16.83
CA ALA A 58 -3.54 -10.54 -15.93
C ALA A 58 -4.33 -9.46 -16.69
N THR A 59 -3.90 -9.10 -17.90
CA THR A 59 -4.63 -8.13 -18.73
C THR A 59 -5.94 -8.68 -19.30
N LYS A 60 -6.03 -10.00 -19.54
CA LYS A 60 -7.24 -10.67 -20.06
C LYS A 60 -8.24 -11.06 -18.97
N THR A 61 -7.77 -11.23 -17.73
CA THR A 61 -8.59 -11.74 -16.62
C THR A 61 -9.29 -10.64 -15.82
N SER A 62 -9.34 -9.40 -16.31
CA SER A 62 -10.06 -8.32 -15.64
C SER A 62 -11.56 -8.37 -15.96
N PRO A 63 -12.44 -8.67 -14.99
CA PRO A 63 -13.89 -8.64 -15.20
C PRO A 63 -14.48 -7.23 -15.02
N SER A 64 -13.65 -6.22 -14.74
CA SER A 64 -14.10 -4.86 -14.42
C SER A 64 -14.52 -4.09 -15.66
N LYS A 65 -15.48 -3.16 -15.48
CA LYS A 65 -15.89 -2.21 -16.53
C LYS A 65 -14.98 -0.99 -16.62
N PHE A 66 -14.20 -0.73 -15.56
CA PHE A 66 -13.23 0.36 -15.48
C PHE A 66 -11.81 -0.19 -15.62
N ASP A 67 -10.83 0.70 -15.85
CA ASP A 67 -9.42 0.33 -15.97
C ASP A 67 -8.83 -0.11 -14.63
N ALA A 68 -8.77 -1.44 -14.44
CA ALA A 68 -8.28 -2.08 -13.24
C ALA A 68 -6.77 -1.90 -13.08
N SER A 69 -6.32 -1.91 -11.83
CA SER A 69 -4.90 -1.93 -11.50
C SER A 69 -4.38 -3.37 -11.48
N VAL A 70 -3.15 -3.56 -11.96
CA VAL A 70 -2.42 -4.82 -11.87
C VAL A 70 -1.45 -4.69 -10.69
N GLU A 71 -1.57 -5.62 -9.74
CA GLU A 71 -0.78 -5.66 -8.52
C GLU A 71 0.09 -6.91 -8.47
N VAL A 72 1.25 -6.78 -7.84
CA VAL A 72 2.19 -7.87 -7.55
C VAL A 72 2.25 -8.04 -6.04
N HIS A 73 2.14 -9.30 -5.61
CA HIS A 73 2.26 -9.69 -4.22
C HIS A 73 3.43 -10.66 -4.10
N VAL A 74 4.44 -10.27 -3.32
CA VAL A 74 5.64 -11.09 -3.12
C VAL A 74 5.74 -11.45 -1.65
N ARG A 75 5.67 -12.75 -1.35
CA ARG A 75 5.96 -13.27 -0.03
C ARG A 75 7.47 -13.38 0.14
N LEU A 76 8.01 -12.68 1.12
CA LEU A 76 9.42 -12.69 1.48
C LEU A 76 9.67 -13.66 2.64
N GLY A 77 10.92 -14.10 2.78
CA GLY A 77 11.40 -14.93 3.88
C GLY A 77 11.93 -14.13 5.08
N VAL A 78 11.53 -12.86 5.22
CA VAL A 78 12.00 -11.96 6.28
C VAL A 78 11.05 -11.99 7.48
N ASP A 79 11.55 -11.72 8.68
CA ASP A 79 10.73 -11.45 9.86
C ASP A 79 10.49 -9.93 10.01
N PRO A 80 9.28 -9.42 9.70
CA PRO A 80 8.98 -8.00 9.78
C PRO A 80 9.01 -7.44 11.22
N ARG A 81 9.12 -8.30 12.24
CA ARG A 81 9.28 -7.88 13.65
C ARG A 81 10.72 -7.48 13.95
N GLN A 82 11.68 -7.97 13.18
CA GLN A 82 13.10 -7.65 13.32
C GLN A 82 13.44 -6.40 12.51
N ALA A 83 14.09 -5.43 13.15
CA ALA A 83 14.35 -4.13 12.54
C ALA A 83 15.36 -4.21 11.37
N ASP A 84 16.31 -5.14 11.45
CA ASP A 84 17.33 -5.42 10.43
C ASP A 84 16.77 -6.17 9.21
N GLN A 85 15.65 -6.89 9.37
CA GLN A 85 15.00 -7.63 8.28
C GLN A 85 13.82 -6.87 7.65
N ASN A 86 13.52 -5.66 8.15
CA ASN A 86 12.41 -4.87 7.67
C ASN A 86 12.75 -4.17 6.34
N VAL A 87 12.15 -4.63 5.24
CA VAL A 87 12.35 -4.04 3.91
C VAL A 87 11.37 -2.90 3.68
N ARG A 88 11.91 -1.70 3.44
CA ARG A 88 11.18 -0.50 3.04
C ARG A 88 12.01 0.27 2.03
N ALA A 89 11.50 0.42 0.82
CA ALA A 89 12.24 1.04 -0.27
C ALA A 89 11.29 1.72 -1.27
N THR A 90 11.88 2.50 -2.17
CA THR A 90 11.18 3.15 -3.27
C THR A 90 11.71 2.66 -4.60
N VAL A 91 10.82 2.44 -5.55
CA VAL A 91 11.16 2.12 -6.93
C VAL A 91 10.54 3.14 -7.86
N SER A 92 11.30 3.59 -8.85
CA SER A 92 10.78 4.40 -9.94
C SER A 92 10.31 3.48 -11.05
N LEU A 93 9.00 3.46 -11.33
CA LEU A 93 8.44 2.65 -12.40
C LEU A 93 8.63 3.40 -13.74
N PRO A 94 9.32 2.82 -14.75
CA PRO A 94 9.64 3.51 -16.00
C PRO A 94 8.41 3.94 -16.79
N ASN A 95 7.32 3.17 -16.72
CA ASN A 95 6.05 3.49 -17.38
C ASN A 95 5.04 4.17 -16.43
N GLY A 96 5.43 4.48 -15.20
CA GLY A 96 4.55 5.02 -14.15
C GLY A 96 3.49 4.04 -13.67
N THR A 97 2.54 4.52 -12.85
CA THR A 97 1.44 3.72 -12.27
C THR A 97 0.10 3.89 -13.00
N GLY A 98 -0.01 4.88 -13.89
CA GLY A 98 -1.26 5.22 -14.58
C GLY A 98 -2.30 5.91 -13.71
N LYS A 99 -1.96 6.27 -12.46
CA LYS A 99 -2.80 7.09 -11.58
C LYS A 99 -2.33 8.54 -11.63
N THR A 100 -3.25 9.48 -11.81
CA THR A 100 -2.97 10.90 -11.59
C THR A 100 -2.85 11.13 -10.08
N ILE A 101 -1.63 11.37 -9.61
CA ILE A 101 -1.30 11.58 -8.20
C ILE A 101 -1.37 13.08 -7.92
N ARG A 102 -2.12 13.47 -6.88
CA ARG A 102 -2.10 14.84 -6.36
C ARG A 102 -0.98 15.00 -5.35
N VAL A 103 0.00 15.85 -5.66
CA VAL A 103 1.17 16.09 -4.81
C VAL A 103 0.99 17.39 -4.05
N ALA A 104 1.00 17.29 -2.71
CA ALA A 104 1.05 18.42 -1.81
C ALA A 104 2.49 18.67 -1.33
N VAL A 105 2.89 19.92 -1.24
CA VAL A 105 4.24 20.32 -0.81
C VAL A 105 4.12 21.22 0.41
N PHE A 106 4.82 20.90 1.49
CA PHE A 106 4.89 21.70 2.70
C PHE A 106 6.33 22.19 2.94
N ALA A 107 6.59 23.42 2.51
CA ALA A 107 7.93 23.99 2.44
C ALA A 107 7.93 25.49 2.79
N PRO A 108 9.10 26.10 3.07
CA PRO A 108 9.20 27.55 3.22
C PRO A 108 8.77 28.27 1.94
N GLU A 109 8.34 29.52 2.08
CA GLU A 109 7.84 30.36 0.98
C GLU A 109 8.84 30.50 -0.19
N SER A 110 10.14 30.46 0.12
CA SER A 110 11.21 30.48 -0.88
C SER A 110 11.15 29.31 -1.87
N GLU A 111 10.60 28.16 -1.46
CA GLU A 111 10.48 26.94 -2.27
C GLU A 111 9.11 26.77 -2.93
N HIS A 112 8.17 27.69 -2.69
CA HIS A 112 6.83 27.58 -3.28
C HIS A 112 6.86 27.77 -4.79
N ALA A 113 7.67 28.72 -5.27
CA ALA A 113 7.81 28.98 -6.70
C ALA A 113 8.45 27.79 -7.44
N SER A 114 9.44 27.13 -6.82
CA SER A 114 10.11 25.94 -7.37
C SER A 114 9.14 24.75 -7.41
N ALA A 115 8.40 24.52 -6.32
CA ALA A 115 7.38 23.48 -6.24
C ALA A 115 6.25 23.66 -7.27
N LYS A 116 5.76 24.89 -7.45
CA LYS A 116 4.70 25.19 -8.44
C LYS A 116 5.17 24.90 -9.86
N LYS A 117 6.41 25.28 -10.20
CA LYS A 117 7.02 25.01 -11.51
C LYS A 117 7.25 23.51 -11.74
N ALA A 118 7.60 22.76 -10.69
CA ALA A 118 7.72 21.31 -10.75
C ALA A 118 6.38 20.58 -10.89
N GLY A 119 5.27 21.32 -10.76
CA GLY A 119 3.91 20.81 -10.94
C GLY A 119 3.25 20.37 -9.63
N ALA A 120 3.62 20.88 -8.46
CA ALA A 120 2.87 20.62 -7.24
C ALA A 120 1.41 21.10 -7.38
N ASP A 121 0.45 20.26 -6.96
CA ASP A 121 -0.99 20.57 -7.08
C ASP A 121 -1.47 21.42 -5.91
N VAL A 122 -0.89 21.20 -4.72
CA VAL A 122 -1.17 21.96 -3.50
C VAL A 122 0.14 22.44 -2.90
N ILE A 123 0.22 23.73 -2.63
CA ILE A 123 1.33 24.34 -1.89
C ILE A 123 0.81 24.64 -0.49
N GLY A 124 1.53 24.11 0.49
CA GLY A 124 1.10 24.06 1.86
C GLY A 124 1.56 25.29 2.64
N ASP A 125 0.60 26.15 2.94
CA ASP A 125 0.74 27.28 3.85
C ASP A 125 0.09 26.99 5.22
N GLU A 126 -0.02 28.00 6.09
CA GLU A 126 -0.80 27.88 7.33
C GLU A 126 -2.28 27.53 7.08
N THR A 127 -2.83 27.89 5.92
CA THR A 127 -4.19 27.54 5.48
C THR A 127 -4.32 26.04 5.20
N PHE A 128 -3.28 25.40 4.68
CA PHE A 128 -3.25 23.96 4.42
C PHE A 128 -3.24 23.15 5.72
N LEU A 129 -2.53 23.61 6.75
CA LEU A 129 -2.57 22.98 8.08
C LEU A 129 -3.98 23.02 8.68
N LYS A 130 -4.71 24.12 8.50
CA LYS A 130 -6.12 24.24 8.94
C LYS A 130 -7.05 23.29 8.19
N GLN A 131 -6.79 23.01 6.91
CA GLN A 131 -7.56 22.01 6.14
C GLN A 131 -7.30 20.59 6.65
N ILE A 132 -6.04 20.26 6.95
CA ILE A 132 -5.68 18.96 7.56
C ILE A 132 -6.35 18.82 8.94
N GLU A 133 -6.41 19.90 9.73
CA GLU A 133 -7.08 19.91 11.03
C GLU A 133 -8.59 19.66 10.92
N LYS A 134 -9.22 20.12 9.83
CA LYS A 134 -10.62 19.83 9.49
C LYS A 134 -10.82 18.45 8.83
N GLU A 135 -9.77 17.63 8.77
CA GLU A 135 -9.75 16.32 8.11
C GLU A 135 -10.01 16.35 6.58
N GLU A 136 -9.89 17.52 5.95
CA GLU A 136 -10.01 17.69 4.50
C GLU A 136 -8.69 17.33 3.81
N ILE A 137 -8.54 16.05 3.45
CA ILE A 137 -7.32 15.53 2.79
C ILE A 137 -7.58 15.34 1.29
N ASN A 138 -7.00 16.23 0.48
CA ASN A 138 -7.16 16.27 -0.98
C ASN A 138 -5.85 16.02 -1.74
N PHE A 139 -4.97 15.19 -1.20
CA PHE A 139 -3.70 14.82 -1.82
C PHE A 139 -3.36 13.34 -1.57
N ASP A 140 -2.52 12.79 -2.45
CA ASP A 140 -2.06 11.39 -2.39
C ASP A 140 -0.63 11.28 -1.84
N ILE A 141 0.20 12.30 -2.05
CA ILE A 141 1.59 12.36 -1.56
C ILE A 141 1.81 13.73 -0.93
N LEU A 142 2.39 13.74 0.28
CA LEU A 142 2.87 14.94 0.94
C LEU A 142 4.40 14.94 0.92
N ILE A 143 4.98 16.00 0.37
CA ILE A 143 6.42 16.26 0.39
C ILE A 143 6.67 17.39 1.38
N ALA A 144 7.64 17.23 2.26
CA ALA A 144 7.97 18.23 3.26
C ALA A 144 9.46 18.51 3.33
N THR A 145 9.81 19.73 3.73
CA THR A 145 11.20 20.05 4.10
C THR A 145 11.49 19.62 5.54
N PRO A 146 12.73 19.22 5.88
CA PRO A 146 13.09 18.81 7.24
C PRO A 146 12.73 19.83 8.32
N GLN A 147 12.82 21.13 8.00
CA GLN A 147 12.53 22.23 8.92
C GLN A 147 11.04 22.31 9.31
N TYR A 148 10.14 21.89 8.42
CA TYR A 148 8.69 21.96 8.62
C TYR A 148 8.08 20.66 9.17
N MET A 149 8.88 19.59 9.27
CA MET A 149 8.46 18.30 9.85
C MET A 149 7.96 18.39 11.31
N PRO A 150 8.56 19.17 12.22
CA PRO A 150 8.06 19.29 13.60
C PRO A 150 6.63 19.83 13.68
N LYS A 151 6.24 20.71 12.75
CA LYS A 151 4.87 21.23 12.65
C LYS A 151 3.87 20.15 12.22
N LEU A 152 4.28 19.25 11.33
CA LEU A 152 3.48 18.11 10.89
C LEU A 152 3.33 17.02 11.97
N GLY A 153 4.20 17.01 12.99
CA GLY A 153 4.14 16.05 14.09
C GLY A 153 2.80 16.02 14.82
N LYS A 154 2.09 17.15 14.93
CA LYS A 154 0.75 17.22 15.53
C LYS A 154 -0.29 16.39 14.76
N TYR A 155 -0.13 16.28 13.44
CA TYR A 155 -1.04 15.59 12.54
C TYR A 155 -0.62 14.14 12.26
N ALA A 156 0.44 13.65 12.91
CA ALA A 156 0.94 12.28 12.72
C ALA A 156 -0.12 11.21 12.99
N ARG A 157 -1.04 11.45 13.94
CA ARG A 157 -2.16 10.53 14.23
C ARG A 157 -3.15 10.39 13.07
N LEU A 158 -3.31 11.44 12.27
CA LEU A 158 -4.21 11.45 11.10
C LEU A 158 -3.50 10.95 9.84
N LEU A 159 -2.28 11.45 9.57
CA LEU A 159 -1.53 11.15 8.36
C LEU A 159 -0.83 9.77 8.41
N GLY A 160 -0.44 9.31 9.61
CA GLY A 160 0.30 8.06 9.81
C GLY A 160 -0.46 6.81 9.35
N PRO A 161 -1.68 6.55 9.86
CA PRO A 161 -2.48 5.38 9.43
C PRO A 161 -2.82 5.39 7.94
N ARG A 162 -2.93 6.57 7.33
CA ARG A 162 -3.19 6.75 5.90
C ARG A 162 -1.94 6.63 5.02
N GLY A 163 -0.75 6.51 5.61
CA GLY A 163 0.52 6.43 4.87
C GLY A 163 0.92 7.73 4.17
N LEU A 164 0.29 8.86 4.51
CA LEU A 164 0.53 10.17 3.89
C LEU A 164 1.61 10.97 4.63
N MET A 165 2.13 10.44 5.73
CA MET A 165 3.16 11.11 6.52
C MET A 165 4.50 11.08 5.78
N PRO A 166 5.15 12.25 5.54
CA PRO A 166 6.44 12.30 4.85
C PRO A 166 7.51 11.51 5.61
N ASN A 167 8.39 10.84 4.87
CA ASN A 167 9.49 10.05 5.43
C ASN A 167 10.80 10.28 4.64
N PRO A 168 11.94 10.49 5.32
CA PRO A 168 13.24 10.55 4.65
C PRO A 168 13.57 9.31 3.82
N LYS A 169 13.17 8.11 4.27
CA LYS A 169 13.42 6.85 3.56
C LYS A 169 12.67 6.74 2.24
N SER A 170 11.50 7.38 2.13
CA SER A 170 10.76 7.42 0.87
C SER A 170 11.15 8.61 -0.02
N GLY A 171 12.09 9.44 0.43
CA GLY A 171 12.51 10.65 -0.29
C GLY A 171 11.44 11.74 -0.34
N THR A 172 10.35 11.62 0.44
CA THR A 172 9.32 12.66 0.56
C THR A 172 9.68 13.70 1.61
N VAL A 173 10.77 13.50 2.36
CA VAL A 173 11.45 14.55 3.11
C VAL A 173 12.74 14.89 2.37
N ALA A 174 12.75 16.04 1.69
CA ALA A 174 13.85 16.48 0.85
C ALA A 174 14.15 17.96 1.07
N THR A 175 15.43 18.33 0.91
CA THR A 175 15.83 19.74 0.83
C THR A 175 15.50 20.33 -0.55
N ASP A 176 15.64 19.53 -1.61
CA ASP A 176 15.27 19.90 -2.97
C ASP A 176 13.84 19.46 -3.28
N VAL A 177 12.91 20.40 -3.09
CA VAL A 177 11.47 20.16 -3.22
C VAL A 177 11.08 19.93 -4.69
N ALA A 178 11.69 20.67 -5.61
CA ALA A 178 11.38 20.56 -7.03
C ALA A 178 11.70 19.16 -7.57
N LYS A 179 12.89 18.62 -7.25
CA LYS A 179 13.23 17.25 -7.63
C LYS A 179 12.30 16.22 -7.02
N ALA A 180 12.01 16.33 -5.73
CA ALA A 180 11.10 15.40 -5.05
C ALA A 180 9.70 15.39 -5.70
N VAL A 181 9.18 16.56 -6.11
CA VAL A 181 7.89 16.66 -6.82
C VAL A 181 7.96 15.99 -8.18
N THR A 182 9.02 16.23 -8.96
CA THR A 182 9.18 15.60 -10.29
C THR A 182 9.29 14.08 -10.20
N GLU A 183 10.03 13.56 -9.22
CA GLU A 183 10.17 12.12 -9.00
C GLU A 183 8.85 11.48 -8.53
N ALA A 184 8.12 12.16 -7.63
CA ALA A 184 6.82 11.69 -7.18
C ALA A 184 5.81 11.63 -8.34
N LYS A 185 5.81 12.63 -9.22
CA LYS A 185 4.96 12.64 -10.42
C LYS A 185 5.43 11.67 -11.51
N ALA A 186 6.72 11.37 -11.58
CA ALA A 186 7.28 10.36 -12.48
C ALA A 186 6.90 8.91 -12.10
N GLY A 187 6.13 8.70 -11.03
CA GLY A 187 5.66 7.37 -10.64
C GLY A 187 6.64 6.63 -9.72
N LYS A 188 7.38 7.36 -8.88
CA LYS A 188 8.10 6.78 -7.75
C LYS A 188 7.09 6.20 -6.76
N VAL A 189 7.17 4.90 -6.51
CA VAL A 189 6.28 4.18 -5.60
C VAL A 189 7.08 3.65 -4.43
N GLU A 190 6.52 3.80 -3.24
CA GLU A 190 7.05 3.20 -2.03
C GLU A 190 6.43 1.82 -1.81
N TYR A 191 7.27 0.84 -1.46
CA TYR A 191 6.81 -0.45 -0.98
C TYR A 191 7.43 -0.77 0.38
N ARG A 192 6.63 -1.43 1.22
CA ARG A 192 7.03 -1.89 2.55
C ARG A 192 6.53 -3.30 2.78
N VAL A 193 7.25 -4.03 3.60
CA VAL A 193 6.81 -5.34 4.08
C VAL A 193 5.68 -5.17 5.09
N ASP A 194 4.65 -5.98 4.97
CA ASP A 194 3.55 -6.05 5.89
C ASP A 194 3.85 -6.96 7.10
N LYS A 195 2.87 -7.16 7.99
CA LYS A 195 3.06 -8.03 9.17
C LYS A 195 3.16 -9.52 8.81
N GLN A 196 2.78 -9.91 7.60
CA GLN A 196 2.80 -11.29 7.08
C GLN A 196 4.03 -11.57 6.20
N ALA A 197 5.01 -10.66 6.17
CA ALA A 197 6.18 -10.72 5.32
C ALA A 197 5.85 -10.64 3.81
N ILE A 198 4.77 -9.95 3.43
CA ILE A 198 4.33 -9.75 2.05
C ILE A 198 4.56 -8.30 1.64
N VAL A 199 5.10 -8.11 0.44
CA VAL A 199 5.16 -6.82 -0.24
C VAL A 199 4.02 -6.75 -1.25
N HIS A 200 3.30 -5.64 -1.23
CA HIS A 200 2.23 -5.33 -2.17
C HIS A 200 2.64 -4.11 -2.99
N LEU A 201 2.58 -4.22 -4.32
CA LEU A 201 2.86 -3.10 -5.21
C LEU A 201 1.94 -3.13 -6.44
N ALA A 202 1.37 -1.98 -6.78
CA ALA A 202 0.69 -1.78 -8.05
C ALA A 202 1.71 -1.45 -9.14
N ILE A 203 1.85 -2.32 -10.14
CA ILE A 203 2.82 -2.16 -11.23
C ILE A 203 2.26 -1.38 -12.42
N GLY A 204 0.94 -1.13 -12.45
CA GLY A 204 0.31 -0.32 -13.49
C GLY A 204 -1.18 -0.62 -13.67
N LYS A 205 -1.68 -0.27 -14.84
CA LYS A 205 -3.07 -0.49 -15.25
C LYS A 205 -3.18 -1.61 -16.29
N VAL A 206 -4.35 -2.23 -16.40
CA VAL A 206 -4.62 -3.22 -17.45
C VAL A 206 -4.47 -2.59 -18.85
N SER A 207 -4.83 -1.31 -19.00
CA SER A 207 -4.65 -0.55 -20.23
C SER A 207 -3.20 -0.39 -20.71
N PHE A 208 -2.20 -0.63 -19.86
CA PHE A 208 -0.79 -0.47 -20.24
C PHE A 208 -0.29 -1.57 -21.18
N GLY A 209 -0.98 -2.72 -21.21
CA GLY A 209 -0.56 -3.90 -21.97
C GLY A 209 0.58 -4.66 -21.31
N ALA A 210 0.84 -5.88 -21.80
CA ALA A 210 1.78 -6.81 -21.16
C ALA A 210 3.24 -6.31 -21.19
N THR A 211 3.67 -5.62 -22.23
CA THR A 211 5.07 -5.17 -22.41
C THR A 211 5.48 -4.12 -21.37
N LYS A 212 4.69 -3.05 -21.23
CA LYS A 212 4.95 -1.99 -20.24
C LYS A 212 4.86 -2.50 -18.80
N LEU A 213 3.91 -3.41 -18.54
CA LEU A 213 3.80 -4.06 -17.25
C LEU A 213 5.02 -4.95 -16.95
N ALA A 214 5.60 -5.60 -17.95
CA ALA A 214 6.80 -6.43 -17.79
C ALA A 214 8.02 -5.58 -17.44
N GLU A 215 8.20 -4.43 -18.08
CA GLU A 215 9.27 -3.48 -17.75
C GLU A 215 9.14 -2.94 -16.32
N ASN A 216 7.92 -2.56 -15.91
CA ASN A 216 7.64 -2.10 -14.55
C ASN A 216 7.88 -3.22 -13.52
N ALA A 217 7.42 -4.44 -13.81
CA ALA A 217 7.64 -5.59 -12.94
C ALA A 217 9.13 -5.91 -12.79
N LYS A 218 9.89 -5.86 -13.90
CA LYS A 218 11.34 -6.07 -13.88
C LYS A 218 12.05 -5.04 -13.01
N ALA A 219 11.74 -3.74 -13.19
CA ALA A 219 12.30 -2.68 -12.35
C ALA A 219 12.00 -2.89 -10.86
N PHE A 220 10.80 -3.37 -10.52
CA PHE A 220 10.44 -3.74 -9.16
C PHE A 220 11.24 -4.92 -8.62
N PHE A 221 11.37 -6.02 -9.38
CA PHE A 221 12.12 -7.19 -8.93
C PHE A 221 13.62 -6.91 -8.79
N ASP A 222 14.19 -6.11 -9.69
CA ASP A 222 15.58 -5.66 -9.60
C ASP A 222 15.80 -4.83 -8.32
N SER A 223 14.90 -3.88 -8.04
CA SER A 223 14.90 -3.08 -6.81
C SER A 223 14.73 -3.96 -5.56
N LEU A 224 13.82 -4.92 -5.58
CA LEU A 224 13.56 -5.81 -4.44
C LEU A 224 14.76 -6.69 -4.13
N SER A 225 15.44 -7.21 -5.16
CA SER A 225 16.64 -8.03 -5.04
C SER A 225 17.80 -7.22 -4.44
N ALA A 226 17.95 -5.96 -4.84
CA ALA A 226 18.95 -5.05 -4.28
C ALA A 226 18.72 -4.71 -2.80
N GLN A 227 17.48 -4.84 -2.32
CA GLN A 227 17.08 -4.54 -0.94
C GLN A 227 17.06 -5.78 -0.04
N LYS A 228 17.63 -6.91 -0.50
CA LYS A 228 17.76 -8.11 0.32
C LYS A 228 18.62 -7.81 1.56
N PRO A 229 18.10 -7.97 2.79
CA PRO A 229 18.90 -7.78 4.00
C PRO A 229 20.06 -8.77 4.07
N SER A 230 21.25 -8.32 4.48
CA SER A 230 22.45 -9.16 4.57
C SER A 230 22.38 -10.24 5.66
N SER A 231 21.41 -10.17 6.57
CA SER A 231 21.21 -11.16 7.63
C SER A 231 20.55 -12.47 7.15
N ILE A 232 20.14 -12.56 5.87
CA ILE A 232 19.50 -13.69 5.19
C ILE A 232 20.11 -13.88 3.79
#